data_AF-A0A499VA99-F1
#
_entry.id   AF-A0A499VA99-F1
#
_cell.length_a   1.000
_cell.length_b   1.000
_cell.length_c   1.000
_cell.angle_alpha   90.00
_cell.angle_beta   90.00
_cell.angle_gamma   90.00
#
_symmetry.space_group_name_H-M   'P 1'
#
loop_
_entity.id
_entity.type
_entity.pdbx_description
1 polymer ?
#
loop_
_entity_poly.entity_id
_entity_poly.type
_entity_poly.pdbx_seq_one_letter_code
_entity_poly.pdbx_strand_id
1 'polypeptide(L)' 'MLTDNAWAYSKNTWQQTCRDLRISPRWTRPWRPQTNGKVERFHRTLLDPTPESAATPQPAASPTCPVSTSKRSSQLAR' A
#
# COMPACT_ATOMS: atom_id res chain seq x y z
N MET A 1 -26.45 -1.71 5.16
CA MET A 1 -24.98 -1.52 5.10
C MET A 1 -24.62 -0.71 3.86
N LEU A 2 -23.61 0.17 3.93
CA LEU A 2 -23.11 0.95 2.79
C LEU A 2 -21.78 0.34 2.32
N THR A 3 -21.72 -0.09 1.07
CA THR A 3 -20.51 -0.66 0.47
C THR A 3 -20.11 0.12 -0.79
N ASP A 4 -18.87 -0.06 -1.23
CA ASP A 4 -18.45 0.42 -2.54
C ASP A 4 -19.03 -0.43 -3.68
N ASN A 5 -18.73 -0.03 -4.92
CA ASN A 5 -19.17 -0.72 -6.14
C ASN A 5 -18.17 -1.80 -6.59
N ALA A 6 -17.33 -2.32 -5.70
CA ALA A 6 -16.38 -3.36 -6.09
C ALA A 6 -17.12 -4.61 -6.58
N TRP A 7 -16.49 -5.33 -7.51
CA TRP A 7 -17.04 -6.55 -8.10
C TRP A 7 -17.43 -7.61 -7.06
N ALA A 8 -16.71 -7.66 -5.93
CA ALA A 8 -16.98 -8.55 -4.81
C ALA A 8 -18.40 -8.35 -4.21
N TYR A 9 -18.87 -7.10 -4.14
CA TYR A 9 -20.18 -6.75 -3.58
C TYR A 9 -21.29 -6.66 -4.63
N SER A 10 -20.95 -6.78 -5.91
CA SER A 10 -21.90 -6.76 -7.02
C SER A 10 -22.49 -8.15 -7.32
N LYS A 11 -21.89 -9.23 -6.80
CA LYS A 11 -22.33 -10.61 -7.05
C LYS A 11 -23.57 -11.03 -6.26
N ASN A 12 -24.33 -11.96 -6.84
CA ASN A 12 -25.53 -12.54 -6.25
C ASN A 12 -25.26 -13.25 -4.92
N THR A 13 -24.07 -13.80 -4.72
CA THR A 13 -23.67 -14.44 -3.45
C THR A 13 -23.78 -13.47 -2.28
N TRP A 14 -23.24 -12.26 -2.44
CA TRP A 14 -23.33 -11.21 -1.43
C TRP A 14 -24.77 -10.76 -1.18
N GLN A 15 -25.57 -10.61 -2.25
CA GLN A 15 -26.98 -10.23 -2.12
C GLN A 15 -27.80 -11.30 -1.39
N GLN A 16 -27.52 -12.58 -1.64
CA GLN A 16 -28.15 -13.70 -0.94
C GLN A 16 -27.80 -13.67 0.55
N THR A 17 -26.52 -13.54 0.90
CA THR A 17 -26.09 -13.40 2.30
C THR A 17 -26.74 -12.19 2.98
N CYS A 18 -26.84 -11.05 2.29
CA CYS A 18 -27.52 -9.87 2.82
C CYS A 18 -29.02 -10.12 3.06
N ARG A 19 -29.68 -10.89 2.17
CA ARG A 19 -31.08 -11.27 2.34
C ARG A 19 -31.28 -12.17 3.56
N ASP A 20 -30.41 -13.16 3.73
CA ASP A 20 -30.47 -14.11 4.85
C ASP A 20 -30.24 -13.42 6.19
N LEU A 21 -29.33 -12.44 6.23
CA LEU A 21 -29.06 -11.61 7.40
C LEU A 21 -30.07 -10.45 7.59
N ARG A 22 -31.06 -10.31 6.70
CA ARG A 22 -32.03 -9.20 6.68
C ARG A 22 -31.38 -7.81 6.65
N ILE A 23 -30.22 -7.70 6.01
CA ILE A 23 -29.49 -6.44 5.84
C ILE A 23 -29.88 -5.84 4.50
N SER A 24 -30.31 -4.57 4.50
CA SER A 24 -30.49 -3.82 3.26
C SER A 24 -29.14 -3.31 2.74
N PRO A 25 -28.64 -3.79 1.58
CA PRO A 25 -27.43 -3.26 0.97
C PRO A 25 -27.72 -1.89 0.35
N ARG A 26 -26.76 -0.96 0.48
CA ARG A 26 -26.76 0.34 -0.19
C ARG A 26 -25.37 0.53 -0.81
N TRP A 27 -25.34 1.18 -1.97
CA TRP A 27 -24.11 1.42 -2.70
C TRP A 27 -23.77 2.90 -2.79
N THR A 28 -22.48 3.20 -2.87
CA THR A 28 -22.01 4.55 -3.17
C THR A 28 -22.30 4.92 -4.63
N ARG A 29 -22.54 6.22 -4.89
CA ARG A 29 -22.74 6.68 -6.26
C ARG A 29 -21.44 6.52 -7.07
N PRO A 30 -21.49 6.02 -8.32
CA PRO A 30 -20.33 5.99 -9.20
C PRO A 30 -19.67 7.38 -9.31
N TRP A 31 -18.33 7.40 -9.39
CA TRP A 31 -17.52 8.61 -9.56
C TRP A 31 -17.57 9.62 -8.39
N ARG A 32 -17.97 9.18 -7.19
CA ARG A 32 -17.93 9.97 -5.95
C ARG A 32 -17.15 9.24 -4.85
N PRO A 33 -15.80 9.23 -4.91
CA PRO A 33 -14.98 8.54 -3.92
C PRO A 33 -15.04 9.20 -2.53
N GLN A 34 -15.56 10.42 -2.40
CA GLN A 34 -15.61 11.16 -1.14
C GLN A 34 -16.34 10.40 -0.02
N THR A 35 -17.37 9.63 -0.37
CA THR A 35 -18.12 8.80 0.59
C THR A 35 -17.34 7.60 1.13
N ASN A 36 -16.22 7.22 0.48
CA ASN A 36 -15.38 6.11 0.90
C ASN A 36 -14.16 6.55 1.73
N GLY A 37 -14.00 7.87 1.95
CA GLY A 37 -12.89 8.49 2.66
C GLY A 37 -12.60 7.93 4.05
N LYS A 38 -13.61 7.37 4.73
CA LYS A 38 -13.45 6.76 6.04
C LYS A 38 -12.72 5.41 5.96
N VAL A 39 -13.07 4.60 4.97
CA VAL A 39 -12.45 3.28 4.73
C VAL A 39 -11.00 3.47 4.27
N GLU A 40 -10.76 4.44 3.38
CA GLU A 40 -9.42 4.72 2.87
C GLU A 40 -8.47 5.25 3.98
N ARG A 41 -8.97 6.11 4.89
CA ARG A 41 -8.19 6.53 6.07
C ARG A 41 -7.93 5.38 7.02
N PHE A 42 -8.92 4.52 7.25
CA PHE A 42 -8.77 3.34 8.10
C PHE A 42 -7.70 2.38 7.55
N HIS A 43 -7.70 2.12 6.24
CA HIS A 43 -6.66 1.30 5.59
C HIS A 43 -5.27 1.93 5.74
N ARG A 44 -5.16 3.27 5.65
CA ARG A 44 -3.88 3.97 5.86
C ARG A 44 -3.38 3.85 7.29
N THR A 45 -4.26 3.99 8.29
CA THR A 45 -3.88 3.82 9.70
C THR A 45 -3.51 2.37 10.05
N LEU A 46 -4.15 1.38 9.42
CA LEU A 46 -3.77 -0.03 9.61
C LEU A 46 -2.45 -0.39 8.94
N LEU A 47 -2.13 0.23 7.79
CA LEU A 47 -0.89 0.00 7.05
C LEU A 47 0.28 0.85 7.58
N ASP A 48 0.02 1.84 8.44
CA ASP A 48 1.04 2.60 9.15
C ASP A 48 1.35 1.87 10.46
N PRO A 49 2.39 1.01 10.53
CA PRO A 49 2.75 0.36 11.77
C PRO A 49 3.12 1.46 12.77
N THR A 50 2.54 1.41 13.97
CA THR A 50 2.99 2.21 15.10
C THR A 50 4.52 2.16 15.18
N PRO A 51 5.23 3.30 15.30
CA PRO A 51 6.69 3.35 15.23
C PRO A 51 7.38 2.53 16.33
N GLU A 52 6.63 2.03 17.31
CA GLU A 52 7.12 1.14 18.35
C GLU A 52 7.49 -0.28 17.85
N SER A 53 6.97 -0.72 16.70
CA SER A 53 7.25 -2.08 16.17
C SER A 53 8.36 -2.12 15.12
N ALA A 54 8.88 -0.98 14.65
CA ALA A 54 9.87 -0.91 13.57
C ALA A 54 11.33 -0.85 14.07
N ALA A 55 11.59 -1.22 15.32
CA ALA A 55 12.94 -1.37 15.84
C ALA A 55 13.59 -2.67 15.33
N THR A 56 13.83 -2.77 14.02
CA THR A 56 14.95 -3.57 13.53
C THR A 56 16.16 -2.64 13.54
N PRO A 57 17.14 -2.80 14.44
CA PRO A 57 18.36 -2.02 14.36
C PRO A 57 19.06 -2.43 13.07
N GLN A 58 19.12 -1.51 12.11
CA GLN A 58 19.98 -1.70 10.94
C GLN A 58 21.43 -1.78 11.44
N PRO A 59 22.21 -2.81 11.09
CA PRO A 59 23.62 -2.79 11.40
C PRO A 59 24.25 -1.64 10.62
N ALA A 60 24.90 -0.74 11.36
CA ALA A 60 25.56 0.44 10.83
C ALA A 60 26.41 0.10 9.60
N ALA A 61 26.17 0.81 8.50
CA ALA A 61 26.99 0.76 7.31
C ALA A 61 28.47 0.95 7.69
N SER A 62 29.31 -0.03 7.35
CA SER A 62 30.75 0.06 7.54
C SER A 62 31.34 1.14 6.63
N PRO A 63 32.34 1.92 7.09
CA PRO A 63 32.99 2.90 6.24
C PRO A 63 33.79 2.17 5.16
N THR A 64 33.40 2.33 3.90
CA THR A 64 34.18 1.83 2.78
C THR A 64 35.44 2.68 2.64
N CYS A 65 36.60 2.06 2.82
CA CYS A 65 37.90 2.66 2.59
C CYS A 65 38.02 3.17 1.14
N PRO A 66 38.61 4.34 0.88
CA PRO A 66 38.81 4.81 -0.48
C PRO A 66 39.95 4.00 -1.10
N VAL A 67 39.63 3.10 -2.04
CA VAL A 67 40.67 2.49 -2.88
C VAL A 67 41.16 3.55 -3.88
N SER A 68 42.45 3.87 -3.82
CA SER A 68 43.11 4.75 -4.77
C SER A 68 43.11 4.09 -6.16
N THR A 69 42.38 4.66 -7.12
CA THR A 69 42.57 4.29 -8.53
C THR A 69 43.83 4.96 -9.05
N SER A 70 44.90 4.17 -9.09
CA SER A 70 46.15 4.46 -9.79
C SER A 70 45.88 4.79 -11.27
N LYS A 71 46.38 5.95 -11.72
CA LYS A 71 46.46 6.34 -13.15
C LYS A 71 47.18 5.23 -13.92
N ARG A 72 46.51 4.59 -14.87
CA ARG A 72 47.18 3.82 -15.92
C ARG A 72 47.05 4.54 -17.26
N SER A 73 48.22 4.96 -17.71
CA SER A 73 48.55 5.63 -18.96
C SER A 73 48.23 4.75 -20.16
N SER A 74 47.56 5.31 -21.16
CA SER A 74 47.76 4.98 -22.58
C SER A 74 46.94 5.92 -23.46
N GLN A 75 47.48 7.10 -23.77
CA GLN A 75 47.03 7.83 -24.96
C GLN A 75 47.84 7.34 -26.16
N LEU A 76 47.10 6.87 -27.15
CA LEU A 76 47.50 6.52 -28.51
C LEU A 76 48.46 7.56 -29.09
N ALA A 77 49.55 7.09 -29.69
CA ALA A 77 50.30 7.82 -30.69
C ALA A 77 50.41 6.96 -31.95
N ARG A 78 49.81 7.48 -33.03
CA ARG A 78 50.06 7.23 -34.46
C ARG A 78 49.42 6.00 -35.10
#